data_AF-A0A8T2PPM6-F1
#
_entry.id   AF-A0A8T2PPM6-F1
#
_cell.length_a   1.000
_cell.length_b   1.000
_cell.length_c   1.000
_cell.angle_alpha   90.00
_cell.angle_beta   90.00
_cell.angle_gamma   90.00
#
_symmetry.space_group_name_H-M   'P 1'
#
loop_
_entity.id
_entity.type
_entity.pdbx_description
1 polymer ?
#
loop_
_entity_poly.entity_id
_entity_poly.type
_entity_poly.pdbx_seq_one_letter_code
_entity_poly.pdbx_strand_id
1 'polypeptide(L)' 'MCCAVSLWIRSLRMCTPMGREGDECHPMSHKVPFFGKRLHHTCPCLPNLACIQTSEGKFKCLPPYKYQDFYF' A
#
# COMPACT_ATOMS: atom_id res chain seq x y z
N MET A 1 -2.47 -3.20 -11.17
CA MET A 1 -2.30 -1.73 -11.28
C MET A 1 -3.40 -1.05 -10.46
N CYS A 2 -3.18 0.17 -9.99
CA CYS A 2 -4.18 0.98 -9.30
C CYS A 2 -4.16 2.42 -9.83
N CYS A 3 -5.27 3.14 -9.68
CA CYS A 3 -5.31 4.58 -9.95
C CYS A 3 -4.87 5.33 -8.70
N ALA A 4 -3.65 5.88 -8.72
CA ALA A 4 -3.08 6.67 -7.63
C ALA A 4 -2.95 8.14 -8.04
N VAL A 5 -2.91 9.03 -7.05
CA VAL A 5 -2.66 10.47 -7.26
C VAL A 5 -1.17 10.67 -7.55
N SER A 6 -0.84 11.56 -8.48
CA SER A 6 0.56 11.86 -8.77
C SER A 6 1.25 12.56 -7.59
N LEU A 7 2.55 12.31 -7.42
CA LEU A 7 3.35 12.94 -6.36
C LEU A 7 3.47 14.46 -6.53
N TRP A 8 3.38 14.94 -7.77
CA TRP A 8 3.70 16.33 -8.14
C TRP A 8 2.46 17.19 -8.41
N ILE A 9 1.38 16.56 -8.89
CA ILE A 9 0.14 17.23 -9.32
C ILE A 9 -1.06 16.50 -8.71
N ARG A 10 -1.68 17.12 -7.69
CA ARG A 10 -2.78 16.52 -6.91
C ARG A 10 -4.04 16.21 -7.74
N SER A 11 -4.27 16.96 -8.82
CA SER A 11 -5.40 16.74 -9.74
C SER A 11 -5.15 15.63 -10.76
N LEU A 12 -3.90 15.17 -10.93
CA LEU A 12 -3.55 14.13 -11.88
C LEU A 12 -3.63 12.75 -11.23
N ARG A 13 -4.30 11.82 -11.92
CA ARG A 13 -4.34 10.41 -11.57
C ARG A 13 -3.69 9.60 -12.68
N MET A 14 -2.87 8.63 -12.28
CA MET A 14 -2.17 7.75 -13.22
C MET A 14 -2.27 6.30 -12.78
N CYS A 15 -2.06 5.41 -13.73
CA CYS A 15 -1.93 3.99 -13.44
C CYS A 15 -0.57 3.74 -12.79
N THR A 16 -0.57 3.33 -11.53
CA THR A 16 0.63 2.98 -10.77
C THR A 16 0.62 1.47 -10.52
N PRO A 17 1.77 0.78 -10.59
CA PRO A 17 1.85 -0.64 -10.25
C PRO A 17 1.45 -0.91 -8.80
N MET A 18 1.03 -2.14 -8.50
CA MET A 18 0.81 -2.57 -7.10
C MET A 18 2.15 -2.73 -6.38
N GLY A 19 2.15 -2.54 -5.06
CA GLY A 19 3.36 -2.66 -4.24
C GLY A 19 3.89 -4.10 -4.19
N ARG A 20 5.19 -4.27 -4.41
CA ARG A 20 5.96 -5.51 -4.29
C ARG A 20 6.53 -5.66 -2.89
N GLU A 21 7.16 -6.81 -2.59
CA GLU A 21 7.76 -7.03 -1.28
C GLU A 21 8.81 -5.95 -0.97
N GLY A 22 8.67 -5.28 0.19
CA GLY A 22 9.52 -4.19 0.64
C GLY A 22 9.04 -2.78 0.26
N ASP A 23 8.12 -2.65 -0.70
CA ASP A 23 7.61 -1.34 -1.14
C ASP A 23 6.79 -0.66 -0.04
N GLU A 24 6.83 0.67 -0.01
CA GLU A 24 6.01 1.47 0.89
C GLU A 24 4.53 1.33 0.53
N CYS A 25 3.73 1.12 1.57
CA CYS A 25 2.29 1.03 1.46
C CYS A 25 1.65 1.91 2.52
N HIS A 26 0.33 2.08 2.43
CA HIS A 26 -0.42 2.81 3.44
C HIS A 26 -1.57 1.93 3.93
N PRO A 27 -1.84 1.85 5.25
CA PRO A 27 -2.88 0.97 5.79
C PRO A 27 -4.27 1.38 5.28
N MET A 28 -4.50 2.68 5.09
CA MET A 28 -5.72 3.20 4.46
C MET A 28 -5.78 3.00 2.94
N SER A 29 -4.77 2.39 2.31
CA SER A 29 -4.84 1.94 0.91
C SER A 29 -5.69 0.66 0.74
N HIS A 30 -6.55 0.35 1.72
CA HIS A 30 -7.62 -0.66 1.83
C HIS A 30 -7.63 -1.78 0.76
N LYS A 31 -7.68 -3.04 1.23
CA LYS A 31 -8.00 -4.19 0.38
C LYS A 31 -9.36 -4.01 -0.30
N VAL A 32 -9.46 -4.49 -1.53
CA VAL A 32 -10.67 -4.46 -2.35
C VAL A 32 -11.74 -5.36 -1.71
N PRO A 33 -13.02 -4.93 -1.65
CA PRO A 33 -13.56 -3.70 -2.24
C PRO A 33 -13.42 -2.47 -1.32
N PHE A 34 -12.92 -1.37 -1.90
CA PHE A 34 -12.95 -0.05 -1.29
C PHE A 34 -13.83 0.87 -2.15
N PHE A 35 -14.98 1.27 -1.62
CA PHE A 35 -15.95 2.12 -2.31
C PHE A 35 -15.65 3.63 -2.22
N GLY A 36 -14.50 4.00 -1.66
CA GLY A 36 -14.07 5.40 -1.49
C GLY A 36 -13.09 5.89 -2.57
N LYS A 37 -12.81 7.20 -2.55
CA LYS A 37 -11.77 7.81 -3.41
C LYS A 37 -10.41 7.66 -2.73
N ARG A 38 -9.46 7.00 -3.40
CA ARG A 38 -8.06 6.98 -2.97
C ARG A 38 -7.48 8.40 -3.08
N LEU A 39 -7.00 8.92 -1.96
CA LEU A 39 -6.32 10.23 -1.86
C LEU A 39 -4.81 10.09 -1.74
N HIS A 40 -4.32 8.86 -1.59
CA HIS A 40 -2.90 8.56 -1.42
C HIS A 40 -2.23 8.28 -2.77
N HIS A 41 -0.94 8.58 -2.82
CA HIS A 41 -0.06 8.26 -3.95
C HIS A 41 0.39 6.80 -3.96
N THR A 42 0.10 6.04 -2.90
CA THR A 42 0.47 4.62 -2.77
C THR A 42 -0.63 3.68 -3.26
N CYS A 43 -0.22 2.65 -3.98
CA CYS A 43 -1.09 1.55 -4.40
C CYS A 43 -1.17 0.45 -3.32
N PRO A 44 -2.21 -0.40 -3.35
CA PRO A 44 -2.24 -1.60 -2.53
C PRO A 44 -1.10 -2.55 -2.93
N CYS A 45 -0.69 -3.39 -1.98
CA CYS A 45 0.27 -4.46 -2.22
C CYS A 45 -0.31 -5.52 -3.17
N LEU A 46 0.57 -6.33 -3.76
CA LEU A 46 0.17 -7.52 -4.53
C LEU A 46 -0.68 -8.49 -3.68
N PRO A 47 -1.52 -9.35 -4.29
CA PRO A 47 -2.46 -10.22 -3.57
C PRO A 47 -1.82 -11.15 -2.52
N ASN A 48 -0.56 -11.52 -2.72
CA ASN A 48 0.23 -12.39 -1.84
C ASN A 48 0.95 -11.61 -0.72
N LEU A 49 0.76 -10.30 -0.62
CA LEU A 49 1.44 -9.42 0.33
C LEU A 49 0.40 -8.66 1.19
N ALA A 50 0.81 -8.31 2.40
CA ALA A 50 0.06 -7.51 3.35
C ALA A 50 0.79 -6.19 3.63
N CYS A 51 0.04 -5.11 3.82
CA CYS A 51 0.62 -3.85 4.25
C CYS A 51 0.82 -3.87 5.77
N ILE A 52 2.08 -3.97 6.20
CA ILE A 52 2.48 -4.25 7.58
C ILE A 52 3.25 -3.06 8.12
N GLN A 53 3.00 -2.70 9.37
CA GLN A 53 3.76 -1.67 10.06
C GLN A 53 5.17 -2.19 10.38
N THR A 54 6.20 -1.53 9.88
CA THR A 54 7.60 -1.89 10.17
C THR A 54 8.25 -0.96 11.19
N SER A 55 7.73 0.26 11.32
CA SER A 55 8.14 1.23 12.33
C SER A 55 7.01 2.22 12.57
N GLU A 56 7.12 3.08 13.58
CA GLU A 56 6.13 4.13 13.84
C GLU A 56 5.89 4.97 12.58
N GLY A 57 4.63 4.99 12.10
CA GLY A 57 4.22 5.71 10.89
C GLY A 57 4.68 5.13 9.54
N LYS A 58 5.49 4.05 9.48
CA LYS A 58 5.95 3.46 8.20
C LYS A 58 5.39 2.06 8.00
N PHE A 59 4.84 1.83 6.82
CA PHE A 59 4.25 0.55 6.44
C PHE A 59 4.87 0.06 5.14
N LYS A 60 5.12 -1.25 5.07
CA LYS A 60 5.69 -1.91 3.90
C LYS A 60 4.87 -3.12 3.49
N CYS A 61 4.89 -3.43 2.21
CA CYS A 61 4.33 -4.66 1.67
C CYS A 61 5.22 -5.84 2.07
N LEU A 62 4.74 -6.69 2.96
CA LEU A 62 5.47 -7.86 3.43
C LEU A 62 4.59 -9.12 3.33
N PRO A 63 5.20 -10.30 3.23
CA PRO A 63 4.45 -11.54 3.27
C PRO A 63 3.78 -11.70 4.64
N PRO A 64 2.52 -12.19 4.70
CA PRO A 64 1.75 -12.25 5.94
C PRO A 64 2.39 -13.14 7.01
N TYR A 65 3.18 -14.15 6.63
CA TYR A 65 3.91 -15.02 7.55
C TYR A 65 5.05 -14.30 8.27
N LYS A 66 5.73 -13.35 7.62
CA LYS A 66 6.77 -12.52 8.27
C LYS A 66 6.19 -11.54 9.30
N TYR A 67 4.87 -11.29 9.28
CA TYR A 67 4.22 -10.45 10.29
C TYR A 67 4.37 -11.03 11.70
N GLN A 68 4.28 -12.37 11.83
CA GLN A 68 4.31 -13.03 13.14
C GLN A 68 5.68 -12.90 13.81
N ASP A 69 6.76 -12.77 13.05
CA ASP A 69 8.12 -12.62 13.58
C ASP A 69 8.41 -11.19 14.11
N PHE A 70 7.59 -10.19 13.77
CA PHE A 70 7.76 -8.81 14.25
C PHE A 70 7.04 -8.53 15.58
N TYR A 71 6.23 -9.47 16.09
CA TYR A 71 5.50 -9.36 17.36
C TYR A 71 5.93 -10.40 18.42
N PHE A 72 7.00 -11.16 18.15
CA PHE A 72 7.64 -12.06 19.12
C PHE A 72 8.97 -11.48 19.60
#